data_AF-A0A6J2RIV5-F1
#
_entry.id   AF-A0A6J2RIV5-F1
#
_cell.length_a   1.000
_cell.length_b   1.000
_cell.length_c   1.000
_cell.angle_alpha   90.00
_cell.angle_beta   90.00
_cell.angle_gamma   90.00
#
_symmetry.space_group_name_H-M   'P 1'
#
loop_
_entity.id
_entity.type
_entity.pdbx_description
1 polymer ?
#
loop_
_entity_poly.entity_id
_entity_poly.type
_entity_poly.pdbx_seq_one_letter_code
_entity_poly.pdbx_strand_id
1 'polypeptide(L)'
;MDWFHCNQCFTRRGSKFAVSSCGHICCEACIKSKQCSVCGASCSYLPITDEMKPQEKVFFKDPVKLIQSRLEHISQIALFQRTQMERVTAHFKHKSVKLERHLKEVTEQGYRQLSELKRENADLKKQLSELKRETADLKKPLSQRRVSPGPFQIDGNQRMSLPVAVTSPVTPRSRTMSYFGSSESQGWARDRGPSLSSLTTPGSATPISSHSSLHEHLHRTPTSFSTPTRTPRQTPNVFQFPFMSGLSIQSPRR
;
A
#
# COMPACT_ATOMS: atom_id res chain seq x y z
N MET A 1 -48.70 -5.49 25.64
CA MET A 1 -48.81 -4.75 24.36
C MET A 1 -49.64 -3.54 24.67
N ASP A 2 -49.00 -2.48 25.13
CA ASP A 2 -49.72 -1.52 25.97
C ASP A 2 -50.07 -0.25 25.19
N TRP A 3 -49.52 -0.03 24.00
CA TRP A 3 -49.69 1.26 23.31
C TRP A 3 -51.01 1.38 22.52
N PHE A 4 -51.65 0.27 22.15
CA PHE A 4 -52.88 0.28 21.34
C PHE A 4 -54.12 -0.20 22.10
N HIS A 5 -55.30 0.15 21.57
CA HIS A 5 -56.63 -0.17 22.08
C HIS A 5 -57.58 -0.36 20.90
N CYS A 6 -58.83 -0.77 21.15
CA CYS A 6 -59.85 -0.76 20.10
C CYS A 6 -60.24 0.69 19.78
N ASN A 7 -60.06 1.12 18.53
CA ASN A 7 -60.38 2.48 18.10
C ASN A 7 -61.89 2.80 18.09
N GLN A 8 -62.75 1.78 18.25
CA GLN A 8 -64.21 1.96 18.36
C GLN A 8 -64.70 2.08 19.80
N CYS A 9 -64.27 1.19 20.70
CA CYS A 9 -64.78 1.10 22.06
C CYS A 9 -63.75 1.46 23.14
N PHE A 10 -62.53 1.81 22.74
CA PHE A 10 -61.41 2.22 23.60
C PHE A 10 -60.96 1.17 24.63
N THR A 11 -61.46 -0.05 24.55
CA THR A 11 -61.06 -1.16 25.42
C THR A 11 -59.65 -1.65 25.09
N ARG A 12 -58.82 -1.79 26.13
CA ARG A 12 -57.48 -2.41 26.09
C ARG A 12 -57.47 -3.87 26.56
N ARG A 13 -58.51 -4.33 27.26
CA ARG A 13 -58.50 -5.63 27.94
C ARG A 13 -58.95 -6.77 27.02
N GLY A 14 -58.20 -7.88 27.06
CA GLY A 14 -58.73 -9.25 26.97
C GLY A 14 -59.38 -9.70 25.67
N SER A 15 -59.18 -9.01 24.55
CA SER A 15 -59.75 -9.40 23.25
C SER A 15 -58.67 -9.51 22.19
N LYS A 16 -58.83 -10.46 21.25
CA LYS A 16 -58.01 -10.50 20.04
C LYS A 16 -58.26 -9.22 19.25
N PHE A 17 -57.20 -8.54 18.85
CA PHE A 17 -57.27 -7.33 18.03
C PHE A 17 -56.95 -7.67 16.58
N ALA A 18 -57.51 -6.89 15.65
CA ALA A 18 -57.12 -6.92 14.25
C ALA A 18 -56.95 -5.50 13.74
N VAL A 19 -56.03 -5.30 12.80
CA VAL A 19 -55.85 -4.05 12.07
C VAL A 19 -56.58 -4.13 10.74
N SER A 20 -57.37 -3.12 10.40
CA SER A 20 -58.04 -3.02 9.11
C SER A 20 -57.09 -2.52 8.01
N SER A 21 -57.43 -2.76 6.75
CA SER A 21 -56.67 -2.21 5.60
C SER A 21 -56.66 -0.68 5.54
N CYS A 22 -57.57 0.01 6.25
CA CYS A 22 -57.55 1.46 6.43
C CYS A 22 -56.76 1.93 7.67
N GLY A 23 -56.12 1.01 8.42
CA GLY A 23 -55.23 1.32 9.53
C GLY A 23 -55.88 1.44 10.91
N HIS A 24 -57.17 1.12 11.06
CA HIS A 24 -57.83 1.14 12.37
C HIS A 24 -57.66 -0.19 13.10
N ILE A 25 -57.37 -0.12 14.40
CA ILE A 25 -57.26 -1.30 15.27
C ILE A 25 -58.60 -1.53 15.95
N CYS A 26 -59.19 -2.71 15.79
CA CYS A 26 -60.48 -3.07 16.38
C CYS A 26 -60.37 -4.37 17.19
N CYS A 27 -61.08 -4.46 18.30
CA CYS A 27 -61.28 -5.75 18.97
C CYS A 27 -62.27 -6.62 18.19
N GLU A 28 -62.17 -7.93 18.34
CA GLU A 28 -63.05 -8.92 17.71
C GLU A 28 -64.54 -8.59 17.86
N ALA A 29 -64.98 -8.14 19.05
CA ALA A 29 -66.38 -7.77 19.31
C ALA A 29 -66.88 -6.55 18.50
N CYS A 30 -65.98 -5.65 18.10
CA CYS A 30 -66.31 -4.47 17.28
C CYS A 30 -66.24 -4.76 15.77
N ILE A 31 -65.78 -5.94 15.37
CA ILE A 31 -65.70 -6.37 13.97
C ILE A 31 -66.98 -7.17 13.66
N LYS A 32 -67.99 -6.50 13.09
CA LYS A 32 -69.30 -7.12 12.78
C LYS A 32 -69.47 -7.49 11.30
N SER A 33 -68.72 -6.84 10.42
CA SER A 33 -68.81 -7.03 8.97
C SER A 33 -67.47 -6.68 8.31
N LYS A 34 -67.41 -6.75 6.98
CA LYS A 34 -66.26 -6.27 6.19
C LYS A 34 -66.15 -4.74 6.17
N GLN A 35 -67.04 -4.00 6.84
CA GLN A 35 -66.97 -2.55 6.95
C GLN A 35 -66.22 -2.14 8.21
N CYS A 36 -65.37 -1.12 8.12
CA CYS A 36 -64.68 -0.52 9.25
C CYS A 36 -65.68 0.19 10.18
N SER A 37 -65.70 -0.19 11.45
CA SER A 37 -66.57 0.45 12.45
C SER A 37 -66.22 1.91 12.73
N VAL A 38 -64.97 2.32 12.48
CA VAL A 38 -64.49 3.69 12.74
C VAL A 38 -64.75 4.64 11.58
N CYS A 39 -64.43 4.24 10.34
CA CYS A 39 -64.53 5.13 9.17
C CYS A 39 -65.53 4.69 8.09
N GLY A 40 -66.19 3.54 8.24
CA GLY A 40 -67.19 3.05 7.29
C GLY A 40 -66.63 2.49 5.97
N ALA A 41 -65.31 2.46 5.77
CA ALA A 41 -64.71 1.89 4.55
C ALA A 41 -64.85 0.35 4.51
N SER A 42 -64.94 -0.23 3.31
CA SER A 42 -64.80 -1.68 3.13
C SER A 42 -63.34 -2.08 3.36
N CYS A 43 -63.08 -2.99 4.29
CA CYS A 43 -61.74 -3.35 4.73
C CYS A 43 -61.57 -4.86 4.92
N SER A 44 -60.37 -5.34 4.61
CA SER A 44 -59.88 -6.61 5.17
C SER A 44 -59.32 -6.37 6.57
N TYR A 45 -59.31 -7.41 7.40
CA TYR A 45 -58.78 -7.37 8.75
C TYR A 45 -57.66 -8.39 8.90
N LEU A 46 -56.52 -7.93 9.41
CA LEU A 46 -55.37 -8.76 9.74
C LEU A 46 -55.29 -8.92 11.27
N PRO A 47 -55.46 -10.12 11.83
CA PRO A 47 -55.30 -10.36 13.25
C PRO A 47 -53.92 -9.94 13.75
N ILE A 48 -53.87 -9.20 14.85
CA ILE A 48 -52.62 -8.81 15.51
C ILE A 48 -52.23 -9.95 16.45
N THR A 49 -51.38 -10.85 15.97
CA THR A 49 -50.91 -12.03 16.72
C THR A 49 -49.40 -12.21 16.58
N ASP A 50 -48.83 -13.17 17.33
CA ASP A 50 -47.40 -13.43 17.27
C ASP A 50 -46.96 -14.13 15.97
N GLU A 51 -47.91 -14.74 15.25
CA GLU A 51 -47.73 -15.48 14.00
C GLU A 51 -47.76 -14.60 12.74
N MET A 52 -47.90 -13.28 12.89
CA MET A 52 -47.82 -12.33 11.77
C MET A 52 -46.46 -12.40 11.06
N LYS A 53 -46.44 -12.04 9.76
CA LYS A 53 -45.18 -11.94 9.01
C LYS A 53 -44.25 -10.96 9.71
N PRO A 54 -42.92 -11.20 9.75
CA PRO A 54 -41.98 -10.31 10.43
C PRO A 54 -42.07 -8.84 10.00
N GLN A 55 -42.36 -8.58 8.73
CA GLN A 55 -42.54 -7.25 8.15
C GLN A 55 -43.78 -6.52 8.69
N GLU A 56 -44.85 -7.23 9.01
CA GLU A 56 -46.08 -6.67 9.56
C GLU A 56 -45.97 -6.55 11.09
N LYS A 57 -45.34 -7.55 11.74
CA LYS A 57 -45.13 -7.59 13.18
C LYS A 57 -44.29 -6.41 13.69
N VAL A 58 -43.41 -5.86 12.85
CA VAL A 58 -42.52 -4.75 13.24
C VAL A 58 -43.29 -3.50 13.69
N PHE A 59 -44.46 -3.23 13.12
CA PHE A 59 -45.30 -2.07 13.46
C PHE A 59 -45.92 -2.15 14.85
N PHE A 60 -46.01 -3.35 15.42
CA PHE A 60 -46.59 -3.58 16.74
C PHE A 60 -45.52 -3.79 17.81
N LYS A 61 -44.24 -3.85 17.44
CA LYS A 61 -43.13 -3.96 18.39
C LYS A 61 -42.85 -2.62 19.07
N ASP A 62 -42.24 -2.71 20.25
CA ASP A 62 -41.71 -1.55 20.95
C ASP A 62 -40.63 -0.86 20.11
N PRO A 63 -40.81 0.43 19.73
CA PRO A 63 -39.85 1.16 18.92
C PRO A 63 -38.49 1.27 19.59
N VAL A 64 -38.43 1.38 20.92
CA VAL A 64 -37.16 1.49 21.67
C VAL A 64 -36.36 0.20 21.52
N LYS A 65 -37.01 -0.96 21.66
CA LYS A 65 -36.36 -2.28 21.48
C LYS A 65 -35.91 -2.50 20.04
N LEU A 66 -36.68 -2.03 19.05
CA LEU A 66 -36.29 -2.13 17.65
C LEU A 66 -35.03 -1.31 17.36
N ILE A 67 -35.00 -0.06 17.84
CA ILE A 67 -33.84 0.83 17.70
C ILE A 67 -32.63 0.20 18.38
N GLN A 68 -32.77 -0.26 19.61
CA GLN A 68 -31.69 -0.90 20.37
C GLN A 68 -31.09 -2.09 19.60
N SER A 69 -31.93 -3.02 19.14
CA SER A 69 -31.48 -4.18 18.36
C SER A 69 -30.74 -3.78 17.07
N ARG A 70 -31.20 -2.72 16.40
CA ARG A 70 -30.52 -2.20 15.19
C ARG A 70 -29.18 -1.56 15.52
N LEU A 71 -29.11 -0.78 16.60
CA LEU A 71 -27.86 -0.15 17.05
C LEU A 71 -26.82 -1.19 17.50
N GLU A 72 -27.24 -2.27 18.15
CA GLU A 72 -26.36 -3.40 18.50
C GLU A 72 -25.70 -3.99 17.25
N HIS A 73 -26.50 -4.26 16.21
CA HIS A 73 -25.98 -4.79 14.95
C HIS A 73 -25.03 -3.80 14.25
N ILE A 74 -25.37 -2.51 14.21
CA ILE A 74 -24.49 -1.46 13.66
C ILE A 74 -23.18 -1.38 14.44
N SER A 75 -23.24 -1.51 15.77
CA SER A 75 -22.05 -1.49 16.63
C SER A 75 -21.11 -2.66 16.36
N GLN A 76 -21.67 -3.86 16.10
CA GLN A 76 -20.87 -5.02 15.70
C GLN A 76 -20.17 -4.80 14.34
N ILE A 77 -20.88 -4.22 13.37
CA ILE A 77 -20.29 -3.87 12.07
C ILE A 77 -19.16 -2.86 12.25
N ALA A 78 -19.37 -1.81 13.04
CA ALA A 78 -18.37 -0.79 13.31
C ALA A 78 -17.12 -1.37 14.01
N LEU A 79 -17.31 -2.29 14.96
CA LEU A 79 -16.21 -2.99 15.63
C LEU A 79 -15.39 -3.84 14.64
N PHE A 80 -16.07 -4.58 13.76
CA PHE A 80 -15.40 -5.35 12.72
C PHE A 80 -14.56 -4.45 11.81
N GLN A 81 -15.14 -3.37 11.30
CA GLN A 81 -14.45 -2.42 10.42
C GLN A 81 -13.23 -1.78 11.11
N ARG A 82 -13.38 -1.37 12.38
CA ARG A 82 -12.28 -0.84 13.19
C ARG A 82 -11.14 -1.86 13.32
N THR A 83 -11.48 -3.10 13.65
CA THR A 83 -10.49 -4.19 13.80
C THR A 83 -9.71 -4.42 12.50
N GLN A 84 -10.38 -4.36 11.33
CA GLN A 84 -9.68 -4.47 10.05
C GLN A 84 -8.71 -3.30 9.82
N MET A 85 -9.14 -2.07 10.13
CA MET A 85 -8.30 -0.88 10.01
C MET A 85 -7.09 -0.92 10.95
N GLU A 86 -7.27 -1.42 12.17
CA GLU A 86 -6.19 -1.61 13.14
C GLU A 86 -5.14 -2.63 12.64
N ARG A 87 -5.58 -3.72 12.00
CA ARG A 87 -4.66 -4.71 11.40
C ARG A 87 -3.80 -4.09 10.30
N VAL A 88 -4.41 -3.32 9.40
CA VAL A 88 -3.68 -2.60 8.35
C VAL A 88 -2.69 -1.60 8.95
N THR A 89 -3.14 -0.83 9.94
CA THR A 89 -2.30 0.14 10.66
C THR A 89 -1.11 -0.54 11.33
N ALA A 90 -1.34 -1.67 12.01
CA ALA A 90 -0.29 -2.44 12.66
C ALA A 90 0.74 -2.99 11.66
N HIS A 91 0.28 -3.50 10.51
CA HIS A 91 1.16 -3.98 9.44
C HIS A 91 2.12 -2.88 8.96
N PHE A 92 1.58 -1.71 8.63
CA PHE A 92 2.40 -0.60 8.14
C PHE A 92 3.30 0.01 9.21
N LYS A 93 2.84 0.08 10.47
CA LYS A 93 3.70 0.47 11.61
C LYS A 93 4.89 -0.48 11.75
N HIS A 94 4.65 -1.80 11.71
CA HIS A 94 5.73 -2.79 11.80
C HIS A 94 6.72 -2.67 10.63
N LYS A 95 6.20 -2.52 9.41
CA LYS A 95 7.03 -2.33 8.21
C LYS A 95 7.87 -1.05 8.29
N SER A 96 7.30 0.03 8.79
CA SER A 96 8.01 1.29 9.02
C SER A 96 9.20 1.11 9.97
N VAL A 97 8.97 0.50 11.13
CA VAL A 97 10.05 0.24 12.12
C VAL A 97 11.14 -0.66 11.54
N LYS A 98 10.76 -1.68 10.75
CA LYS A 98 11.73 -2.56 10.09
C LYS A 98 12.60 -1.79 9.09
N LEU A 99 11.99 -0.94 8.27
CA LEU A 99 12.71 -0.11 7.29
C LEU A 99 13.61 0.93 7.97
N GLU A 100 13.13 1.55 9.04
CA GLU A 100 13.92 2.51 9.82
C GLU A 100 15.16 1.85 10.44
N ARG A 101 15.03 0.64 10.99
CA ARG A 101 16.17 -0.14 11.47
C ARG A 101 17.18 -0.42 10.36
N HIS A 102 16.71 -0.91 9.21
CA HIS A 102 17.57 -1.23 8.08
C HIS A 102 18.29 0.03 7.54
N LEU A 103 17.59 1.17 7.49
CA LEU A 103 18.20 2.44 7.10
C LEU A 103 19.32 2.84 8.07
N LYS A 104 19.10 2.69 9.38
CA LYS A 104 20.13 2.96 10.39
C LYS A 104 21.33 2.04 10.24
N GLU A 105 21.12 0.74 10.05
CA GLU A 105 22.20 -0.25 9.84
C GLU A 105 23.04 0.08 8.60
N VAL A 106 22.40 0.37 7.46
CA VAL A 106 23.09 0.76 6.22
C VAL A 106 23.85 2.08 6.40
N THR A 107 23.26 3.04 7.11
CA THR A 107 23.90 4.33 7.39
C THR A 107 25.16 4.15 8.25
N GLU A 108 25.07 3.38 9.33
CA GLU A 108 26.22 3.08 10.20
C GLU A 108 27.30 2.30 9.45
N GLN A 109 26.92 1.33 8.60
CA GLN A 109 27.86 0.61 7.75
C GLN A 109 28.59 1.57 6.78
N GLY A 110 27.86 2.48 6.14
CA GLY A 110 28.43 3.50 5.27
C GLY A 110 29.43 4.40 6.00
N TYR A 111 29.12 4.84 7.23
CA TYR A 111 30.06 5.61 8.05
C TYR A 111 31.33 4.83 8.40
N ARG A 112 31.22 3.53 8.72
CA ARG A 112 32.38 2.67 9.01
C ARG A 112 33.28 2.54 7.77
N GLN A 113 32.71 2.21 6.62
CA GLN A 113 33.45 2.08 5.36
C GLN A 113 34.13 3.39 4.96
N LEU A 114 33.44 4.53 5.11
CA LEU A 114 34.03 5.85 4.87
C LEU A 114 35.21 6.14 5.80
N SER A 115 35.14 5.71 7.06
CA SER A 115 36.23 5.88 8.02
C SER A 115 37.44 5.01 7.66
N GLU A 116 37.21 3.76 7.24
CA GLU A 116 38.26 2.85 6.79
C GLU A 116 38.96 3.37 5.54
N LEU A 117 38.20 3.78 4.52
CA LEU A 117 38.73 4.37 3.28
C LEU A 117 39.51 5.67 3.54
N LYS A 118 39.09 6.47 4.53
CA LYS A 118 39.83 7.68 4.94
C LYS A 118 41.18 7.33 5.56
N ARG A 119 41.23 6.29 6.40
CA ARG A 119 42.48 5.80 7.01
C ARG A 119 43.43 5.25 5.94
N GLU A 120 42.93 4.38 5.06
CA GLU A 120 43.71 3.83 3.94
C GLU A 120 44.24 4.94 3.02
N ASN A 121 43.42 5.95 2.71
CA ASN A 121 43.87 7.11 1.95
C ASN A 121 45.00 7.88 2.65
N ALA A 122 44.94 8.02 3.98
CA ALA A 122 45.99 8.68 4.73
C ALA A 122 47.30 7.88 4.70
N ASP A 123 47.22 6.56 4.87
CA ASP A 123 48.37 5.65 4.82
C ASP A 123 49.02 5.63 3.43
N LEU A 124 48.21 5.53 2.38
CA LEU A 124 48.70 5.59 0.99
C LEU A 124 49.35 6.95 0.68
N LYS A 125 48.79 8.06 1.15
CA LYS A 125 49.41 9.40 1.00
C LYS A 125 50.77 9.46 1.71
N LYS A 126 50.89 8.86 2.89
CA LYS A 126 52.15 8.77 3.63
C LYS A 126 53.19 7.96 2.84
N GLN A 127 52.83 6.76 2.39
CA GLN A 127 53.70 5.91 1.57
C GLN A 127 54.15 6.61 0.28
N LEU A 128 53.24 7.29 -0.41
CA LEU A 128 53.57 8.07 -1.61
C LEU A 128 54.57 9.20 -1.31
N SER A 129 54.47 9.86 -0.15
CA SER A 129 55.41 10.92 0.24
C SER A 129 56.80 10.36 0.54
N GLU A 130 56.87 9.18 1.16
CA GLU A 130 58.12 8.49 1.48
C GLU A 130 58.85 8.02 0.23
N LEU A 131 58.14 7.32 -0.67
CA LEU A 131 58.69 6.92 -1.98
C LEU A 131 59.18 8.11 -2.81
N LYS A 132 58.47 9.25 -2.77
CA LYS A 132 58.92 10.48 -3.45
C LYS A 132 60.23 11.00 -2.87
N ARG A 133 60.38 10.98 -1.53
CA ARG A 133 61.63 11.37 -0.86
C ARG A 133 62.78 10.44 -1.25
N GLU A 134 62.57 9.12 -1.17
CA GLU A 134 63.57 8.13 -1.59
C GLU A 134 63.98 8.29 -3.06
N THR A 135 63.01 8.51 -3.95
CA THR A 135 63.28 8.75 -5.37
C THR A 135 64.09 10.03 -5.58
N ALA A 136 63.81 11.09 -4.81
CA ALA A 136 64.57 12.34 -4.86
C ALA A 136 66.01 12.14 -4.34
N ASP A 137 66.18 11.41 -3.25
CA ASP A 137 67.48 11.12 -2.66
C ASP A 137 68.35 10.24 -3.57
N LEU A 138 67.76 9.24 -4.24
CA LEU A 138 68.44 8.42 -5.25
C LEU A 138 68.80 9.23 -6.52
N LYS A 139 68.03 10.26 -6.89
CA LYS A 139 68.35 11.12 -8.04
C LYS A 139 69.50 12.10 -7.78
N LYS A 140 69.73 12.53 -6.53
CA LYS A 140 70.82 13.46 -6.17
C LYS A 140 72.23 13.00 -6.60
N PRO A 141 72.67 11.75 -6.36
CA PRO A 141 73.98 11.28 -6.81
C PRO A 141 74.07 11.12 -8.35
N LEU A 142 72.93 10.89 -9.04
CA LEU A 142 72.91 10.81 -10.52
C LEU A 142 73.12 12.17 -11.19
N SER A 143 72.67 13.26 -10.57
CA SER A 143 72.97 14.63 -11.05
C SER A 143 74.43 15.04 -10.82
N GLN A 144 75.10 14.51 -9.79
CA GLN A 144 76.49 14.83 -9.47
C GLN A 144 77.50 14.04 -10.35
N ARG A 145 77.11 12.87 -10.88
CA ARG A 145 77.93 12.05 -11.80
C ARG A 145 77.90 12.52 -13.26
N ARG A 146 77.10 13.53 -13.61
CA ARG A 146 77.20 14.22 -14.91
C ARG A 146 78.20 15.36 -14.85
N VAL A 147 79.47 15.02 -14.59
CA VAL A 147 80.58 15.83 -15.11
C VAL A 147 80.68 15.48 -16.59
N SER A 148 80.57 16.49 -17.45
CA SER A 148 80.68 16.38 -18.91
C SER A 148 81.87 15.52 -19.32
N PRO A 149 81.71 14.50 -20.18
CA PRO A 149 82.83 14.04 -20.99
C PRO A 149 83.16 15.19 -21.95
N GLY A 150 84.36 15.77 -21.81
CA GLY A 150 84.92 16.66 -22.81
C GLY A 150 85.01 15.96 -24.19
N PRO A 151 85.20 16.73 -25.27
CA PRO A 151 85.21 16.19 -26.63
C PRO A 151 86.44 15.31 -26.82
N PHE A 152 86.26 13.99 -26.75
CA PHE A 152 87.29 13.03 -27.14
C PHE A 152 87.22 12.87 -28.65
N GLN A 153 88.24 13.39 -29.34
CA GLN A 153 88.56 12.98 -30.70
C GLN A 153 89.11 11.55 -30.65
N ILE A 154 88.52 10.66 -31.45
CA ILE A 154 89.09 9.33 -31.70
C ILE A 154 89.29 9.23 -33.21
N ASP A 155 90.55 9.38 -33.61
CA ASP A 155 91.04 8.87 -34.88
C ASP A 155 91.03 7.33 -34.86
N GLY A 156 90.59 6.76 -35.97
CA GLY A 156 91.11 5.49 -36.49
C GLY A 156 90.62 4.17 -35.86
N ASN A 157 89.76 3.48 -36.62
CA ASN A 157 89.64 2.02 -36.73
C ASN A 157 89.52 1.18 -35.45
N GLN A 158 88.28 0.74 -35.15
CA GLN A 158 88.00 -0.69 -34.95
C GLN A 158 86.51 -0.99 -35.09
N ARG A 159 86.19 -1.87 -36.03
CA ARG A 159 84.84 -2.32 -36.38
C ARG A 159 84.55 -3.57 -35.53
N MET A 160 83.85 -3.42 -34.41
CA MET A 160 83.25 -4.54 -33.69
C MET A 160 81.75 -4.56 -33.97
N SER A 161 81.34 -5.62 -34.66
CA SER A 161 80.00 -5.92 -35.13
C SER A 161 79.03 -6.15 -33.96
N LEU A 162 77.87 -5.49 -34.00
CA LEU A 162 76.73 -5.77 -33.13
C LEU A 162 76.00 -7.05 -33.60
N PRO A 163 75.54 -7.94 -32.71
CA PRO A 163 74.61 -8.99 -33.11
C PRO A 163 73.22 -8.40 -33.32
N VAL A 164 72.65 -8.66 -34.51
CA VAL A 164 71.33 -8.19 -34.96
C VAL A 164 70.25 -9.26 -34.70
N ALA A 165 69.10 -8.74 -34.25
CA ALA A 165 67.71 -9.21 -34.37
C ALA A 165 67.21 -10.42 -33.56
N VAL A 166 66.29 -10.11 -32.62
CA VAL A 166 65.07 -10.90 -32.40
C VAL A 166 63.86 -9.96 -32.46
N THR A 167 63.11 -10.13 -33.54
CA THR A 167 61.74 -9.76 -33.94
C THR A 167 60.88 -8.78 -33.12
N SER A 168 60.27 -7.83 -33.85
CA SER A 168 59.11 -7.02 -33.43
C SER A 168 57.85 -7.88 -33.23
N PRO A 169 57.03 -7.65 -32.18
CA PRO A 169 55.67 -8.14 -32.20
C PRO A 169 54.80 -7.27 -33.12
N VAL A 170 54.08 -7.98 -33.97
CA VAL A 170 53.03 -7.55 -34.89
C VAL A 170 51.89 -6.85 -34.14
N THR A 171 51.42 -5.72 -34.67
CA THR A 171 50.13 -5.11 -34.31
C THR A 171 48.95 -5.90 -34.89
N PRO A 172 47.96 -6.35 -34.09
CA PRO A 172 46.64 -6.72 -34.59
C PRO A 172 45.68 -5.53 -34.50
N ARG A 173 45.27 -5.10 -35.69
CA ARG A 173 44.09 -4.33 -36.09
C ARG A 173 42.89 -4.42 -35.11
N SER A 174 42.47 -3.28 -34.57
CA SER A 174 41.20 -3.12 -33.85
C SER A 174 40.01 -3.39 -34.77
N ARG A 175 39.16 -4.36 -34.40
CA ARG A 175 37.77 -4.46 -34.87
C ARG A 175 36.82 -4.17 -33.71
N THR A 176 35.78 -3.42 -34.03
CA THR A 176 34.62 -3.01 -33.22
C THR A 176 33.78 -4.19 -32.70
N MET A 177 33.30 -4.10 -31.44
CA MET A 177 31.98 -4.56 -30.94
C MET A 177 31.87 -4.21 -29.43
N SER A 178 31.05 -3.20 -29.07
CA SER A 178 29.78 -3.28 -28.30
C SER A 178 29.91 -3.72 -26.83
N TYR A 179 29.74 -2.76 -25.89
CA TYR A 179 28.57 -2.57 -24.98
C TYR A 179 28.69 -3.43 -23.68
N PHE A 180 28.35 -3.08 -22.43
CA PHE A 180 27.67 -2.04 -21.64
C PHE A 180 28.43 -2.02 -20.28
N GLY A 181 28.45 -1.02 -19.41
CA GLY A 181 27.61 0.15 -19.19
C GLY A 181 27.71 0.44 -17.68
N SER A 182 28.49 1.47 -17.33
CA SER A 182 28.56 2.05 -15.98
C SER A 182 27.47 3.11 -15.88
N SER A 183 26.61 3.03 -14.87
CA SER A 183 25.60 4.04 -14.59
C SER A 183 26.13 5.00 -13.54
N GLU A 184 26.19 6.29 -13.86
CA GLU A 184 25.54 7.31 -13.04
C GLU A 184 25.44 8.67 -13.74
N SER A 185 24.33 9.35 -13.42
CA SER A 185 24.10 10.80 -13.39
C SER A 185 23.59 11.56 -14.63
N GLN A 186 22.36 12.09 -14.46
CA GLN A 186 21.77 13.38 -14.92
C GLN A 186 21.74 13.68 -16.44
N GLY A 187 20.66 14.16 -17.07
CA GLY A 187 19.32 14.60 -16.68
C GLY A 187 18.72 15.47 -17.82
N TRP A 188 17.39 15.64 -17.79
CA TRP A 188 16.57 16.70 -18.42
C TRP A 188 16.14 16.63 -19.91
N ALA A 189 14.80 16.55 -20.06
CA ALA A 189 13.90 17.39 -20.89
C ALA A 189 13.49 17.01 -22.35
N ARG A 190 12.20 16.63 -22.43
CA ARG A 190 11.08 17.02 -23.33
C ARG A 190 11.04 16.71 -24.85
N ASP A 191 9.84 16.23 -25.20
CA ASP A 191 9.03 16.35 -26.43
C ASP A 191 9.33 15.53 -27.70
N ARG A 192 8.57 14.42 -27.87
CA ARG A 192 7.47 14.23 -28.87
C ARG A 192 7.03 12.74 -28.85
N GLY A 193 5.74 12.46 -28.62
CA GLY A 193 5.14 11.12 -28.76
C GLY A 193 4.75 10.79 -30.22
N PRO A 194 3.79 9.88 -30.48
CA PRO A 194 3.48 8.62 -29.80
C PRO A 194 3.39 7.43 -30.81
N SER A 195 3.49 6.17 -30.37
CA SER A 195 2.75 5.07 -31.01
C SER A 195 2.56 3.86 -30.08
N LEU A 196 1.41 3.23 -30.27
CA LEU A 196 0.71 2.30 -29.42
C LEU A 196 1.14 0.84 -29.62
N SER A 197 0.71 0.02 -28.65
CA SER A 197 0.47 -1.43 -28.77
C SER A 197 1.73 -2.30 -28.58
N SER A 198 1.73 -3.47 -27.95
CA SER A 198 0.72 -4.26 -27.25
C SER A 198 1.40 -5.58 -26.85
N LEU A 199 0.82 -6.27 -25.86
CA LEU A 199 0.77 -7.72 -25.73
C LEU A 199 2.00 -8.50 -25.17
N THR A 200 1.74 -9.03 -23.97
CA THR A 200 1.83 -10.45 -23.56
C THR A 200 3.17 -11.12 -23.27
N THR A 201 3.26 -11.55 -22.03
CA THR A 201 3.99 -12.71 -21.49
C THR A 201 3.67 -14.02 -22.24
N PRO A 202 4.63 -14.95 -22.31
CA PRO A 202 4.45 -16.29 -21.74
C PRO A 202 5.75 -16.76 -21.04
N GLY A 203 5.85 -17.81 -20.22
CA GLY A 203 4.99 -18.95 -19.90
C GLY A 203 5.77 -19.88 -18.95
N SER A 204 5.04 -20.80 -18.33
CA SER A 204 5.38 -21.60 -17.15
C SER A 204 6.25 -22.84 -17.41
N ALA A 205 6.88 -23.37 -16.35
CA ALA A 205 7.19 -24.80 -16.18
C ALA A 205 7.06 -25.22 -14.70
N THR A 206 6.27 -26.26 -14.43
CA THR A 206 6.03 -26.99 -13.16
C THR A 206 6.81 -28.34 -13.20
N PRO A 207 6.61 -29.41 -12.37
CA PRO A 207 5.74 -29.63 -11.19
C PRO A 207 6.35 -30.54 -10.05
N ILE A 208 5.55 -30.90 -9.03
CA ILE A 208 5.49 -32.26 -8.42
C ILE A 208 4.21 -32.45 -7.55
N SER A 209 3.50 -33.59 -7.79
CA SER A 209 2.71 -34.48 -6.90
C SER A 209 1.53 -33.93 -6.06
N SER A 210 0.36 -34.57 -5.84
CA SER A 210 -0.28 -35.82 -6.28
C SER A 210 -1.75 -35.89 -5.78
N HIS A 211 -2.61 -36.58 -6.56
CA HIS A 211 -3.82 -37.37 -6.22
C HIS A 211 -5.17 -36.75 -5.73
N SER A 212 -6.21 -37.01 -6.56
CA SER A 212 -7.64 -37.37 -6.30
C SER A 212 -8.57 -36.37 -5.57
N SER A 213 -9.87 -36.21 -5.87
CA SER A 213 -10.84 -36.78 -6.82
C SER A 213 -12.11 -35.91 -6.85
N LEU A 214 -12.77 -35.89 -8.00
CA LEU A 214 -14.15 -35.48 -8.38
C LEU A 214 -15.20 -35.22 -7.27
N HIS A 215 -15.93 -34.08 -7.36
CA HIS A 215 -17.39 -34.06 -7.65
C HIS A 215 -17.98 -32.66 -7.93
N GLU A 216 -18.87 -32.62 -8.93
CA GLU A 216 -20.09 -31.82 -9.15
C GLU A 216 -20.16 -30.31 -8.85
N HIS A 217 -20.38 -29.48 -9.88
CA HIS A 217 -21.68 -28.84 -10.25
C HIS A 217 -22.05 -27.63 -9.36
N LEU A 218 -22.54 -26.48 -9.82
CA LEU A 218 -22.90 -25.89 -11.10
C LEU A 218 -23.25 -24.41 -10.79
N HIS A 219 -23.10 -23.53 -11.79
CA HIS A 219 -23.82 -22.25 -11.99
C HIS A 219 -23.49 -21.05 -11.05
N ARG A 220 -22.91 -19.96 -11.57
CA ARG A 220 -23.45 -18.90 -12.47
C ARG A 220 -23.90 -17.67 -11.66
N THR A 221 -23.05 -16.65 -11.61
CA THR A 221 -23.40 -15.28 -11.23
C THR A 221 -23.51 -14.42 -12.50
N PRO A 222 -24.55 -13.58 -12.64
CA PRO A 222 -24.52 -12.49 -13.60
C PRO A 222 -24.59 -11.10 -12.92
N THR A 223 -23.71 -10.23 -13.43
CA THR A 223 -23.87 -8.79 -13.74
C THR A 223 -24.28 -7.78 -12.67
N SER A 224 -23.29 -6.97 -12.30
CA SER A 224 -23.19 -5.50 -12.46
C SER A 224 -24.44 -4.69 -12.84
N PHE A 225 -24.72 -3.65 -12.05
CA PHE A 225 -25.32 -2.40 -12.52
C PHE A 225 -24.52 -1.20 -12.04
N SER A 226 -24.17 -0.35 -12.99
CA SER A 226 -23.51 0.96 -12.86
C SER A 226 -24.52 2.02 -12.43
N THR A 227 -24.07 3.07 -11.73
CA THR A 227 -24.88 4.29 -11.50
C THR A 227 -24.03 5.53 -11.78
N PRO A 228 -24.55 6.56 -12.49
CA PRO A 228 -23.77 7.72 -12.89
C PRO A 228 -23.89 8.92 -11.93
N THR A 229 -22.83 9.73 -11.93
CA THR A 229 -22.59 10.96 -11.18
C THR A 229 -23.48 12.13 -11.64
N ARG A 230 -24.05 12.91 -10.70
CA ARG A 230 -24.57 14.27 -10.93
C ARG A 230 -24.28 15.19 -9.73
N THR A 231 -23.94 16.44 -10.08
CA THR A 231 -23.31 17.56 -9.33
C THR A 231 -24.24 18.33 -8.35
N PRO A 232 -23.71 19.30 -7.56
CA PRO A 232 -24.15 19.58 -6.19
C PRO A 232 -25.10 20.80 -6.03
N ARG A 233 -25.83 20.87 -4.91
CA ARG A 233 -26.44 22.11 -4.40
C ARG A 233 -26.47 22.15 -2.86
N GLN A 234 -26.32 23.38 -2.36
CA GLN A 234 -25.99 23.84 -1.00
C GLN A 234 -27.12 23.64 0.07
N THR A 235 -26.73 23.05 1.22
CA THR A 235 -26.95 23.33 2.68
C THR A 235 -28.32 23.80 3.26
N PRO A 236 -28.65 23.65 4.58
CA PRO A 236 -27.75 23.44 5.73
C PRO A 236 -28.16 22.42 6.84
N ASN A 237 -27.13 21.94 7.55
CA ASN A 237 -27.02 21.61 8.99
C ASN A 237 -28.19 20.92 9.72
N VAL A 238 -27.99 19.69 10.24
CA VAL A 238 -28.23 19.23 11.64
C VAL A 238 -27.68 17.78 11.74
N PHE A 239 -27.06 17.45 12.89
CA PHE A 239 -26.44 16.17 13.31
C PHE A 239 -24.93 16.03 13.08
N GLN A 240 -24.15 16.87 13.77
CA GLN A 240 -22.79 16.53 14.18
C GLN A 240 -22.84 15.78 15.52
N PHE A 241 -22.37 14.53 15.53
CA PHE A 241 -21.97 13.84 16.76
C PHE A 241 -20.53 14.26 17.11
N PRO A 242 -20.27 14.84 18.29
CA PRO A 242 -18.91 15.13 18.71
C PRO A 242 -18.38 13.97 19.53
N PHE A 243 -17.47 13.17 18.97
CA PHE A 243 -16.59 12.35 19.80
C PHE A 243 -15.14 12.45 19.31
N MET A 244 -14.34 13.07 20.19
CA MET A 244 -12.88 12.94 20.33
C MET A 244 -12.02 13.71 19.32
N SER A 245 -11.88 15.02 19.56
CA SER A 245 -10.70 15.79 19.15
C SER A 245 -9.68 15.82 20.29
N GLY A 246 -8.44 15.46 19.98
CA GLY A 246 -7.25 16.05 20.60
C GLY A 246 -6.74 15.45 21.91
N LEU A 247 -5.76 14.55 21.83
CA LEU A 247 -4.67 14.53 22.79
C LEU A 247 -3.46 15.17 22.12
N SER A 248 -3.39 16.50 22.26
CA SER A 248 -2.19 17.28 21.96
C SER A 248 -1.25 17.23 23.15
N ILE A 249 0.02 17.02 22.83
CA ILE A 249 1.19 16.93 23.69
C ILE A 249 1.39 18.26 24.42
N GLN A 250 1.63 18.23 25.75
CA GLN A 250 2.45 19.24 26.43
C GLN A 250 3.23 18.61 27.59
N SER A 251 4.55 18.57 27.41
CA SER A 251 5.54 18.50 28.49
C SER A 251 5.83 19.93 28.95
N PRO A 252 6.07 20.14 30.26
CA PRO A 252 7.00 21.16 30.67
C PRO A 252 8.10 20.61 31.59
N ARG A 253 9.32 20.99 31.23
CA ARG A 253 10.54 21.00 32.04
C ARG A 253 10.30 21.56 33.45
N ARG A 254 10.85 20.89 34.45
CA ARG A 254 11.72 21.46 35.50
C ARG A 254 12.70 20.40 35.96
#